data_AF-A0A2H0AQ85-F1
#
_entry.id   AF-A0A2H0AQ85-F1
#
_cell.length_a   1.000
_cell.length_b   1.000
_cell.length_c   1.000
_cell.angle_alpha   90.00
_cell.angle_beta   90.00
_cell.angle_gamma   90.00
#
_symmetry.space_group_name_H-M   'P 1'
#
loop_
_entity.id
_entity.type
_entity.pdbx_description
1 polymer ?
#
loop_
_entity_poly.entity_id
_entity_poly.type
_entity_poly.pdbx_seq_one_letter_code
_entity_poly.pdbx_strand_id
1 'polypeptide(L)'
;MTFLDKIILFLFIGLFSFLSPVDGNTYPSFPFQNELLMTGAYPEVIEEFSSHSTLGWQLGSPIPEENGYPDRWAHCGSGVSRGLLWLFGGRTDADWKFLARVGTYDPFEGLWSLDYPALGTGRAYLAGAANEAAIYALGGTDESNVYIENAFEGLDVSGGNNWISMAHLPEERSDGAAVIYGDSLYYIGGTKSIWTPDAASPVIAETNLWRYNMVSGKWITNLKPSPIGLVYISAAVVKGKIYIPGNDLGSKTYIYDIASDTWLPEIAAPESMLPSIYYQCIAVGDQIWRIGGLVMEGGFAVTNEVWVLDTVTGLWSKNPSSMNIPRMSFAAGIVGTRVVVAGGIKEIVVQEDTHVDFISTNTTEFLELADADSDGIPDLVEQAGCTDPNDADSDDDGIPDGVEDANRNGTVDQGETDPCDRDSDGDGIKDGTELGYSLAMVGSDTDLIKFQPDLDPATKTDPLKSDTDGDGLTDGQEDFNKDGRVDYGEFDPNAWSVYYVEQGATCGGREHCFSDIPSAITEAVTHVLIKVREGQFNKPVTVAAGKQITLSGGYNSAFSANPGETVIPMLTCEGGLAGLDKITIGTLSK
;
A
#
# COMPACT_ATOMS: atom_id res chain seq x y z
N MET A 1 -35.50 28.20 12.26
CA MET A 1 -34.50 27.94 13.30
C MET A 1 -33.21 28.57 12.85
N THR A 2 -32.59 29.38 13.71
CA THR A 2 -31.22 29.84 13.50
C THR A 2 -30.26 28.65 13.62
N PHE A 3 -29.06 28.73 13.07
CA PHE A 3 -28.04 27.68 13.19
C PHE A 3 -27.75 27.30 14.65
N LEU A 4 -27.81 28.30 15.55
CA LEU A 4 -27.71 28.12 16.99
C LEU A 4 -28.89 27.31 17.59
N ASP A 5 -30.11 27.49 17.07
CA ASP A 5 -31.27 26.69 17.49
C ASP A 5 -31.16 25.23 17.04
N LYS A 6 -30.47 24.96 15.92
CA LYS A 6 -30.17 23.60 15.44
C LYS A 6 -29.08 22.92 16.29
N ILE A 7 -28.05 23.66 16.70
CA ILE A 7 -27.00 23.16 17.61
C ILE A 7 -27.56 22.86 19.01
N ILE A 8 -28.46 23.72 19.52
CA ILE A 8 -29.13 23.49 20.82
C ILE A 8 -30.07 22.27 20.72
N LEU A 9 -30.69 22.02 19.57
CA LEU A 9 -31.47 20.79 19.34
C LEU A 9 -30.56 19.54 19.30
N PHE A 10 -29.34 19.66 18.74
CA PHE A 10 -28.31 18.61 18.72
C PHE A 10 -27.75 18.27 20.11
N LEU A 11 -27.67 19.24 21.03
CA LEU A 11 -27.29 18.99 22.42
C LEU A 11 -28.43 18.38 23.26
N PHE A 12 -29.69 18.50 22.82
CA PHE A 12 -30.85 17.93 23.51
C PHE A 12 -31.26 16.54 23.01
N ILE A 13 -30.86 16.14 21.80
CA ILE A 13 -31.06 14.79 21.25
C ILE A 13 -29.73 14.05 21.37
N GLY A 14 -29.60 13.22 22.42
CA GLY A 14 -28.33 12.66 22.90
C GLY A 14 -27.39 12.10 21.83
N LEU A 15 -26.11 12.47 21.99
CA LEU A 15 -24.90 12.13 21.22
C LEU A 15 -24.64 10.63 20.92
N PHE A 16 -25.51 9.72 21.32
CA PHE A 16 -25.27 8.27 21.29
C PHE A 16 -26.05 7.48 20.22
N SER A 17 -26.94 8.11 19.44
CA SER A 17 -28.06 7.39 18.82
C SER A 17 -27.94 7.00 17.33
N PHE A 18 -26.89 7.38 16.60
CA PHE A 18 -26.85 7.17 15.13
C PHE A 18 -26.46 5.76 14.66
N LEU A 19 -25.63 5.05 15.42
CA LEU A 19 -25.20 3.69 15.06
C LEU A 19 -26.14 2.60 15.58
N SER A 20 -27.18 2.95 16.33
CA SER A 20 -28.06 2.00 17.02
C SER A 20 -29.53 2.35 16.81
N PRO A 21 -30.43 1.36 16.83
CA PRO A 21 -31.84 1.62 16.58
C PRO A 21 -32.51 2.31 17.77
N VAL A 22 -33.30 3.36 17.51
CA VAL A 22 -34.01 4.15 18.53
C VAL A 22 -35.23 3.42 19.11
N ASP A 23 -35.88 2.59 18.29
CA ASP A 23 -37.11 1.84 18.64
C ASP A 23 -37.01 0.34 18.27
N GLY A 24 -35.78 -0.17 18.20
CA GLY A 24 -35.48 -1.56 17.83
C GLY A 24 -35.20 -1.78 16.35
N ASN A 25 -35.74 -0.95 15.44
CA ASN A 25 -35.53 -1.10 14.00
C ASN A 25 -35.17 0.20 13.26
N THR A 26 -35.44 1.37 13.84
CA THR A 26 -35.23 2.66 13.19
C THR A 26 -33.88 3.26 13.57
N TYR A 27 -32.98 3.40 12.61
CA TYR A 27 -31.69 4.07 12.76
C TYR A 27 -31.83 5.54 12.33
N PRO A 28 -31.37 6.52 13.12
CA PRO A 28 -31.45 7.93 12.74
C PRO A 28 -30.72 8.20 11.43
N SER A 29 -31.22 9.16 10.65
CA SER A 29 -30.56 9.58 9.42
C SER A 29 -29.21 10.23 9.73
N PHE A 30 -28.21 9.95 8.89
CA PHE A 30 -26.95 10.69 8.92
C PHE A 30 -27.25 12.16 8.56
N PRO A 31 -26.82 13.15 9.37
CA PRO A 31 -27.25 14.55 9.23
C PRO A 31 -26.61 15.31 8.06
N PHE A 32 -25.84 14.65 7.21
CA PHE A 32 -25.14 15.25 6.10
C PHE A 32 -26.08 15.42 4.89
N GLN A 33 -26.89 16.49 4.94
CA GLN A 33 -27.97 16.83 4.00
C GLN A 33 -27.55 17.52 2.70
N ASN A 34 -26.26 17.81 2.48
CA ASN A 34 -25.79 18.42 1.24
C ASN A 34 -24.54 17.68 0.82
N GLU A 35 -24.55 17.08 -0.39
CA GLU A 35 -23.38 16.64 -1.19
C GLU A 35 -22.09 16.40 -0.40
N LEU A 36 -22.17 15.64 0.69
CA LEU A 36 -21.03 15.43 1.56
C LEU A 36 -20.24 14.31 0.91
N LEU A 37 -19.32 14.74 0.06
CA LEU A 37 -18.14 14.03 -0.37
C LEU A 37 -17.49 13.42 0.88
N MET A 38 -17.94 12.23 1.30
CA MET A 38 -17.13 11.32 2.10
C MET A 38 -16.00 10.85 1.19
N THR A 39 -15.05 11.74 0.93
CA THR A 39 -13.74 11.33 0.44
C THR A 39 -13.06 10.73 1.65
N GLY A 40 -13.15 9.42 1.83
CA GLY A 40 -12.15 8.79 2.69
C GLY A 40 -10.81 8.85 1.99
N ALA A 41 -9.71 8.82 2.74
CA ALA A 41 -8.56 8.12 2.21
C ALA A 41 -8.82 6.62 2.35
N TYR A 42 -8.23 5.83 1.47
CA TYR A 42 -8.47 4.39 1.40
C TYR A 42 -7.11 3.69 1.48
N PRO A 43 -7.05 2.49 2.07
CA PRO A 43 -5.84 1.70 2.02
C PRO A 43 -5.72 1.11 0.61
N GLU A 44 -4.67 1.49 -0.11
CA GLU A 44 -4.29 0.82 -1.37
C GLU A 44 -3.77 -0.59 -1.12
N VAL A 45 -3.36 -0.87 0.12
CA VAL A 45 -2.63 -2.06 0.54
C VAL A 45 -3.54 -3.12 1.16
N ILE A 46 -3.22 -4.38 0.88
CA ILE A 46 -3.75 -5.55 1.60
C ILE A 46 -3.12 -5.63 2.98
N GLU A 47 -3.85 -6.15 3.95
CA GLU A 47 -3.27 -6.54 5.23
C GLU A 47 -3.51 -8.00 5.55
N GLU A 48 -2.47 -8.67 6.03
CA GLU A 48 -2.46 -10.10 6.30
C GLU A 48 -2.02 -10.38 7.73
N PHE A 49 -2.78 -11.22 8.43
CA PHE A 49 -2.44 -11.68 9.77
C PHE A 49 -2.29 -13.19 9.81
N SER A 50 -1.14 -13.65 10.31
CA SER A 50 -0.90 -15.05 10.63
C SER A 50 -0.64 -15.19 12.12
N SER A 51 -1.43 -16.04 12.80
CA SER A 51 -1.23 -16.32 14.22
C SER A 51 0.11 -17.02 14.54
N HIS A 52 0.83 -17.48 13.51
CA HIS A 52 2.15 -18.09 13.63
C HIS A 52 3.29 -17.10 13.31
N SER A 53 2.97 -15.86 12.91
CA SER A 53 3.95 -14.79 12.67
C SER A 53 4.19 -14.00 13.96
N THR A 54 5.46 -13.65 14.22
CA THR A 54 5.83 -12.72 15.30
C THR A 54 5.67 -11.26 14.90
N LEU A 55 5.39 -10.98 13.62
CA LEU A 55 5.38 -9.64 13.04
C LEU A 55 3.98 -8.98 13.04
N GLY A 56 2.95 -9.64 13.57
CA GLY A 56 1.59 -9.09 13.60
C GLY A 56 0.96 -9.02 12.19
N TRP A 57 0.18 -7.96 11.94
CA TRP A 57 -0.40 -7.68 10.63
C TRP A 57 0.70 -7.18 9.67
N GLN A 58 0.71 -7.67 8.44
CA GLN A 58 1.70 -7.33 7.42
C GLN A 58 1.02 -6.73 6.20
N LEU A 59 1.68 -5.79 5.54
CA LEU A 59 1.21 -5.25 4.27
C LEU A 59 1.44 -6.27 3.15
N GLY A 60 0.41 -6.49 2.33
CA GLY A 60 0.46 -7.29 1.11
C GLY A 60 0.35 -6.43 -0.15
N SER A 61 0.35 -7.06 -1.31
CA SER A 61 0.38 -6.36 -2.60
C SER A 61 -0.87 -5.48 -2.80
N PRO A 62 -0.71 -4.23 -3.27
CA PRO A 62 -1.82 -3.31 -3.41
C PRO A 62 -2.82 -3.78 -4.48
N ILE A 63 -4.06 -3.29 -4.38
CA ILE A 63 -5.09 -3.54 -5.40
C ILE A 63 -4.60 -2.97 -6.74
N PRO A 64 -4.63 -3.71 -7.86
CA PRO A 64 -4.10 -3.22 -9.12
C PRO A 64 -4.91 -2.04 -9.67
N GLU A 65 -4.19 -1.01 -10.11
CA GLU A 65 -4.75 0.15 -10.78
C GLU A 65 -5.21 -0.17 -12.21
N GLU A 66 -6.31 0.44 -12.64
CA GLU A 66 -6.74 0.42 -14.04
C GLU A 66 -6.86 1.87 -14.54
N ASN A 67 -6.29 2.17 -15.71
CA ASN A 67 -6.38 3.49 -16.36
C ASN A 67 -5.81 4.69 -15.56
N GLY A 68 -4.83 4.48 -14.68
CA GLY A 68 -4.13 5.55 -13.96
C GLY A 68 -4.93 6.19 -12.82
N TYR A 69 -5.98 5.51 -12.34
CA TYR A 69 -6.62 5.80 -11.07
C TYR A 69 -6.44 4.59 -10.14
N PRO A 70 -6.09 4.79 -8.85
CA PRO A 70 -6.13 3.72 -7.89
C PRO A 70 -7.60 3.32 -7.72
N ASP A 71 -7.98 2.16 -8.28
CA ASP A 71 -9.32 1.61 -8.17
C ASP A 71 -9.52 1.09 -6.73
N ARG A 72 -9.79 2.02 -5.83
CA ARG A 72 -9.98 1.76 -4.40
C ARG A 72 -11.34 1.10 -4.20
N TRP A 73 -11.32 -0.16 -3.78
CA TRP A 73 -12.49 -1.04 -3.78
C TRP A 73 -13.20 -1.02 -2.41
N ALA A 74 -14.42 -0.49 -2.34
CA ALA A 74 -15.21 -0.46 -1.11
C ALA A 74 -16.66 -0.94 -1.32
N HIS A 75 -17.32 -1.29 -0.21
CA HIS A 75 -18.73 -1.74 -0.18
C HIS A 75 -19.03 -2.92 -1.12
N CYS A 76 -18.04 -3.78 -1.33
CA CYS A 76 -18.14 -4.94 -2.21
C CYS A 76 -18.71 -6.16 -1.47
N GLY A 77 -19.23 -7.10 -2.25
CA GLY A 77 -19.42 -8.46 -1.80
C GLY A 77 -18.06 -9.15 -1.75
N SER A 78 -17.88 -10.03 -0.76
CA SER A 78 -16.65 -10.80 -0.65
C SER A 78 -16.91 -12.22 -0.14
N GLY A 79 -15.90 -13.07 -0.31
CA GLY A 79 -15.89 -14.42 0.24
C GLY A 79 -14.61 -15.17 -0.12
N VAL A 80 -14.35 -16.29 0.56
CA VAL A 80 -13.20 -17.15 0.24
C VAL A 80 -13.67 -18.38 -0.54
N SER A 81 -13.00 -18.65 -1.64
CA SER A 81 -13.22 -19.87 -2.43
C SER A 81 -11.93 -20.32 -3.07
N ARG A 82 -11.66 -21.64 -3.03
CA ARG A 82 -10.48 -22.27 -3.64
C ARG A 82 -9.15 -21.65 -3.18
N GLY A 83 -9.08 -21.22 -1.93
CA GLY A 83 -7.87 -20.61 -1.36
C GLY A 83 -7.58 -19.20 -1.85
N LEU A 84 -8.57 -18.48 -2.37
CA LEU A 84 -8.44 -17.09 -2.79
C LEU A 84 -9.47 -16.22 -2.07
N LEU A 85 -9.11 -14.97 -1.76
CA LEU A 85 -10.05 -13.96 -1.34
C LEU A 85 -10.71 -13.35 -2.59
N TRP A 86 -12.03 -13.45 -2.69
CA TRP A 86 -12.81 -12.90 -3.80
C TRP A 86 -13.46 -11.59 -3.40
N LEU A 87 -13.39 -10.60 -4.29
CA LEU A 87 -14.09 -9.31 -4.22
C LEU A 87 -14.94 -9.16 -5.48
N PHE A 88 -16.18 -8.70 -5.33
CA PHE A 88 -17.08 -8.52 -6.45
C PHE A 88 -18.12 -7.43 -6.18
N GLY A 89 -18.49 -6.70 -7.23
CA GLY A 89 -19.38 -5.54 -7.10
C GLY A 89 -18.66 -4.38 -6.42
N GLY A 90 -19.37 -3.64 -5.56
CA GLY A 90 -18.84 -2.51 -4.80
C GLY A 90 -18.84 -1.22 -5.60
N ARG A 91 -18.02 -0.27 -5.15
CA ARG A 91 -17.84 1.03 -5.80
C ARG A 91 -16.40 1.50 -5.72
N THR A 92 -16.01 2.30 -6.69
CA THR A 92 -14.86 3.19 -6.60
C THR A 92 -15.21 4.38 -5.70
N ASP A 93 -14.17 5.09 -5.30
CA ASP A 93 -14.24 6.20 -4.37
C ASP A 93 -14.02 7.57 -5.02
N ALA A 94 -13.12 7.66 -6.01
CA ALA A 94 -12.75 8.90 -6.67
C ALA A 94 -13.95 9.50 -7.45
N ASP A 95 -14.77 8.65 -8.05
CA ASP A 95 -15.92 9.01 -8.86
C ASP A 95 -17.24 8.36 -8.39
N TRP A 96 -17.23 7.67 -7.24
CA TRP A 96 -18.39 6.98 -6.66
C TRP A 96 -19.06 5.97 -7.59
N LYS A 97 -18.33 5.50 -8.61
CA LYS A 97 -18.86 4.64 -9.65
C LYS A 97 -19.06 3.23 -9.12
N PHE A 98 -20.25 2.68 -9.35
CA PHE A 98 -20.51 1.30 -8.95
C PHE A 98 -19.82 0.34 -9.91
N LEU A 99 -19.29 -0.72 -9.34
CA LEU A 99 -18.47 -1.69 -10.02
C LEU A 99 -19.30 -2.93 -10.30
N ALA A 100 -19.17 -3.47 -11.52
CA ALA A 100 -19.55 -4.84 -11.85
C ALA A 100 -18.36 -5.81 -11.75
N ARG A 101 -17.19 -5.28 -11.36
CA ARG A 101 -15.90 -5.98 -11.39
C ARG A 101 -15.87 -7.16 -10.43
N VAL A 102 -15.02 -8.14 -10.76
CA VAL A 102 -14.74 -9.32 -9.97
C VAL A 102 -13.22 -9.53 -9.95
N GLY A 103 -12.67 -9.89 -8.80
CA GLY A 103 -11.24 -10.01 -8.61
C GLY A 103 -10.92 -10.98 -7.48
N THR A 104 -9.71 -11.54 -7.55
CA THR A 104 -9.18 -12.43 -6.53
C THR A 104 -7.81 -11.99 -6.08
N TYR A 105 -7.54 -12.19 -4.79
CA TYR A 105 -6.22 -12.05 -4.20
C TYR A 105 -5.73 -13.38 -3.67
N ASP A 106 -4.50 -13.74 -4.05
CA ASP A 106 -3.72 -14.84 -3.48
C ASP A 106 -2.66 -14.27 -2.51
N PRO A 107 -2.82 -14.45 -1.18
CA PRO A 107 -1.85 -13.97 -0.21
C PRO A 107 -0.53 -14.77 -0.19
N PHE A 108 -0.51 -15.99 -0.73
CA PHE A 108 0.71 -16.79 -0.75
C PHE A 108 1.66 -16.36 -1.86
N GLU A 109 1.11 -15.95 -2.99
CA GLU A 109 1.87 -15.43 -4.13
C GLU A 109 1.94 -13.89 -4.12
N GLY A 110 1.09 -13.21 -3.34
CA GLY A 110 0.97 -11.76 -3.34
C GLY A 110 0.41 -11.24 -4.67
N LEU A 111 -0.46 -12.00 -5.33
CA LEU A 111 -0.92 -11.72 -6.69
C LEU A 111 -2.42 -11.47 -6.75
N TRP A 112 -2.78 -10.48 -7.56
CA TRP A 112 -4.15 -10.20 -7.95
C TRP A 112 -4.46 -10.78 -9.32
N SER A 113 -5.69 -11.26 -9.49
CA SER A 113 -6.26 -11.58 -10.79
C SER A 113 -7.61 -10.89 -10.94
N LEU A 114 -7.83 -10.28 -12.09
CA LEU A 114 -9.01 -9.48 -12.41
C LEU A 114 -9.73 -9.99 -13.67
N ASP A 115 -9.19 -11.05 -14.29
CA ASP A 115 -9.72 -11.65 -15.51
C ASP A 115 -10.86 -12.62 -15.18
N TYR A 116 -11.95 -12.05 -14.65
CA TYR A 116 -13.15 -12.79 -14.29
C TYR A 116 -14.40 -12.15 -14.92
N PRO A 117 -15.46 -12.94 -15.18
CA PRO A 117 -16.71 -12.41 -15.69
C PRO A 117 -17.28 -11.34 -14.76
N ALA A 118 -17.58 -10.17 -15.31
CA ALA A 118 -18.25 -9.09 -14.58
C ALA A 118 -19.70 -9.48 -14.22
N LEU A 119 -20.22 -8.90 -13.14
CA LEU A 119 -21.63 -8.93 -12.78
C LEU A 119 -22.49 -8.35 -13.91
N GLY A 120 -23.75 -8.78 -14.01
CA GLY A 120 -24.67 -8.25 -15.02
C GLY A 120 -24.96 -6.75 -14.85
N THR A 121 -24.88 -6.24 -13.62
CA THR A 121 -25.04 -4.82 -13.27
C THR A 121 -24.04 -4.44 -12.18
N GLY A 122 -23.47 -3.24 -12.31
CA GLY A 122 -22.61 -2.67 -11.27
C GLY A 122 -23.43 -2.30 -10.04
N ARG A 123 -23.01 -2.78 -8.87
CA ARG A 123 -23.77 -2.56 -7.63
C ARG A 123 -22.90 -2.64 -6.38
N ALA A 124 -23.22 -1.80 -5.40
CA ALA A 124 -22.56 -1.71 -4.11
C ALA A 124 -23.50 -2.11 -2.96
N TYR A 125 -22.96 -2.19 -1.73
CA TYR A 125 -23.74 -2.51 -0.51
C TYR A 125 -24.46 -3.86 -0.57
N LEU A 126 -23.98 -4.74 -1.44
CA LEU A 126 -24.46 -6.10 -1.64
C LEU A 126 -23.90 -7.04 -0.56
N ALA A 127 -24.65 -8.08 -0.25
CA ALA A 127 -24.12 -9.18 0.55
C ALA A 127 -23.34 -10.15 -0.35
N GLY A 128 -22.16 -10.56 0.12
CA GLY A 128 -21.34 -11.60 -0.52
C GLY A 128 -21.30 -12.88 0.30
N ALA A 129 -21.29 -14.02 -0.37
CA ALA A 129 -20.98 -15.30 0.25
C ALA A 129 -20.24 -16.22 -0.74
N ALA A 130 -19.47 -17.16 -0.22
CA ALA A 130 -18.70 -18.09 -1.05
C ALA A 130 -18.65 -19.48 -0.43
N ASN A 131 -18.52 -20.49 -1.28
CA ASN A 131 -18.14 -21.85 -0.94
C ASN A 131 -17.07 -22.33 -1.92
N GLU A 132 -16.56 -23.55 -1.78
CA GLU A 132 -15.49 -24.10 -2.65
C GLU A 132 -15.83 -24.19 -4.15
N ALA A 133 -17.12 -24.13 -4.51
CA ALA A 133 -17.57 -24.25 -5.89
C ALA A 133 -17.93 -22.90 -6.52
N ALA A 134 -18.41 -21.93 -5.75
CA ALA A 134 -18.94 -20.70 -6.29
C ALA A 134 -18.92 -19.52 -5.30
N ILE A 135 -18.99 -18.32 -5.87
CA ILE A 135 -19.28 -17.06 -5.18
C ILE A 135 -20.69 -16.58 -5.50
N TYR A 136 -21.27 -15.79 -4.60
CA TYR A 136 -22.67 -15.38 -4.65
C TYR A 136 -22.83 -13.90 -4.28
N ALA A 137 -23.52 -13.16 -5.14
CA ALA A 137 -23.81 -11.74 -4.99
C ALA A 137 -25.32 -11.54 -4.79
N LEU A 138 -25.72 -10.92 -3.67
CA LEU A 138 -27.12 -10.78 -3.27
C LEU A 138 -27.49 -9.34 -2.95
N GLY A 139 -28.53 -8.82 -3.59
CA GLY A 139 -29.06 -7.48 -3.35
C GLY A 139 -28.06 -6.37 -3.67
N GLY A 140 -28.11 -5.29 -2.90
CA GLY A 140 -27.31 -4.07 -3.07
C GLY A 140 -28.08 -2.94 -3.75
N THR A 141 -27.38 -1.88 -4.14
CA THR A 141 -27.94 -0.76 -4.90
C THR A 141 -27.26 -0.59 -6.25
N ASP A 142 -28.01 -0.15 -7.25
CA ASP A 142 -27.50 0.16 -8.59
C ASP A 142 -26.95 1.59 -8.70
N GLU A 143 -26.28 1.91 -9.81
CA GLU A 143 -25.67 3.22 -10.08
C GLU A 143 -26.63 4.41 -9.91
N SER A 144 -27.94 4.19 -9.99
CA SER A 144 -28.90 5.27 -9.81
C SER A 144 -29.07 5.67 -8.34
N ASN A 145 -28.64 4.82 -7.39
CA ASN A 145 -28.93 4.90 -5.94
C ASN A 145 -30.42 5.04 -5.62
N VAL A 146 -31.30 4.81 -6.60
CA VAL A 146 -32.76 4.94 -6.49
C VAL A 146 -33.41 3.57 -6.35
N TYR A 147 -32.75 2.48 -6.78
CA TYR A 147 -33.29 1.13 -6.70
C TYR A 147 -32.40 0.23 -5.84
N ILE A 148 -33.02 -0.35 -4.82
CA ILE A 148 -32.45 -1.48 -4.09
C ILE A 148 -32.80 -2.74 -4.87
N GLU A 149 -31.79 -3.54 -5.14
CA GLU A 149 -31.90 -4.76 -5.92
C GLU A 149 -32.40 -5.92 -5.06
N ASN A 150 -33.15 -6.83 -5.70
CA ASN A 150 -33.41 -8.17 -5.15
C ASN A 150 -32.68 -9.28 -5.94
N ALA A 151 -31.77 -8.87 -6.84
CA ALA A 151 -30.99 -9.78 -7.65
C ALA A 151 -30.17 -10.74 -6.78
N PHE A 152 -30.11 -11.99 -7.22
CA PHE A 152 -29.23 -13.00 -6.65
C PHE A 152 -28.53 -13.69 -7.81
N GLU A 153 -27.21 -13.58 -7.87
CA GLU A 153 -26.38 -14.17 -8.93
C GLU A 153 -25.27 -15.02 -8.32
N GLY A 154 -24.87 -16.08 -9.01
CA GLY A 154 -23.74 -16.93 -8.61
C GLY A 154 -22.75 -17.15 -9.76
N LEU A 155 -21.46 -17.22 -9.44
CA LEU A 155 -20.40 -17.53 -10.39
C LEU A 155 -19.68 -18.81 -9.95
N ASP A 156 -19.61 -19.79 -10.86
CA ASP A 156 -18.81 -21.00 -10.68
C ASP A 156 -17.31 -20.67 -10.80
N VAL A 157 -16.58 -20.87 -9.71
CA VAL A 157 -15.16 -20.50 -9.62
C VAL A 157 -14.21 -21.59 -10.16
N SER A 158 -14.75 -22.71 -10.65
CA SER A 158 -13.96 -23.80 -11.26
C SER A 158 -13.72 -23.63 -12.76
N GLY A 159 -14.20 -22.52 -13.34
CA GLY A 159 -14.06 -22.20 -14.77
C GLY A 159 -15.37 -21.72 -15.41
N GLY A 160 -16.31 -21.19 -14.62
CA GLY A 160 -17.52 -20.58 -15.14
C GLY A 160 -17.20 -19.32 -15.94
N ASN A 161 -17.80 -19.20 -17.13
CA ASN A 161 -17.58 -18.05 -18.01
C ASN A 161 -18.59 -16.91 -17.79
N ASN A 162 -19.63 -17.11 -16.98
CA ASN A 162 -20.69 -16.12 -16.75
C ASN A 162 -21.33 -16.31 -15.37
N TRP A 163 -21.83 -15.20 -14.82
CA TRP A 163 -22.76 -15.22 -13.69
C TRP A 163 -24.09 -15.84 -14.10
N ILE A 164 -24.65 -16.64 -13.19
CA ILE A 164 -25.94 -17.30 -13.36
C ILE A 164 -26.94 -16.62 -12.43
N SER A 165 -28.03 -16.12 -13.01
CA SER A 165 -29.16 -15.61 -12.23
C SER A 165 -29.84 -16.74 -11.46
N MET A 166 -29.93 -16.55 -10.15
CA MET A 166 -30.56 -17.46 -9.20
C MET A 166 -31.99 -16.98 -8.90
N ALA A 167 -32.75 -17.71 -8.08
CA ALA A 167 -34.04 -17.20 -7.64
C ALA A 167 -33.83 -15.93 -6.79
N HIS A 168 -34.45 -14.82 -7.18
CA HIS A 168 -34.26 -13.53 -6.53
C HIS A 168 -34.54 -13.59 -5.02
N LEU A 169 -33.94 -12.66 -4.27
CA LEU A 169 -34.31 -12.43 -2.88
C LEU A 169 -35.83 -12.23 -2.78
N PRO A 170 -36.47 -12.70 -1.70
CA PRO A 170 -37.90 -12.53 -1.48
C PRO A 170 -38.39 -11.09 -1.61
N GLU A 171 -37.56 -10.13 -1.20
CA GLU A 171 -37.78 -8.68 -1.31
C GLU A 171 -36.40 -8.01 -1.52
N GLU A 172 -36.42 -6.75 -1.97
CA GLU A 172 -35.24 -5.92 -2.15
C GLU A 172 -34.49 -5.66 -0.83
N ARG A 173 -33.15 -5.73 -0.88
CA ARG A 173 -32.27 -5.54 0.29
C ARG A 173 -30.89 -4.98 -0.09
N SER A 174 -30.39 -4.03 0.69
CA SER A 174 -28.97 -3.66 0.78
C SER A 174 -28.48 -3.77 2.24
N ASP A 175 -27.15 -3.70 2.44
CA ASP A 175 -26.51 -3.58 3.77
C ASP A 175 -26.87 -4.71 4.76
N GLY A 176 -27.25 -5.87 4.22
CA GLY A 176 -27.43 -7.11 4.98
C GLY A 176 -26.18 -7.99 4.93
N ALA A 177 -26.22 -9.11 5.64
CA ALA A 177 -25.14 -10.10 5.62
C ALA A 177 -25.61 -11.40 4.95
N ALA A 178 -24.67 -12.12 4.33
CA ALA A 178 -24.93 -13.45 3.79
C ALA A 178 -23.88 -14.45 4.29
N VAL A 179 -24.32 -15.67 4.63
CA VAL A 179 -23.43 -16.76 5.05
C VAL A 179 -23.89 -18.10 4.49
N ILE A 180 -22.96 -19.03 4.31
CA ILE A 180 -23.25 -20.40 3.87
C ILE A 180 -23.01 -21.38 5.00
N TYR A 181 -23.93 -22.32 5.19
CA TYR A 181 -23.77 -23.46 6.09
C TYR A 181 -24.42 -24.71 5.50
N GLY A 182 -23.59 -25.72 5.22
CA GLY A 182 -24.02 -26.91 4.49
C GLY A 182 -24.57 -26.54 3.11
N ASP A 183 -25.72 -27.09 2.74
CA ASP A 183 -26.37 -26.87 1.45
C ASP A 183 -27.28 -25.63 1.42
N SER A 184 -27.04 -24.66 2.31
CA SER A 184 -27.91 -23.51 2.50
C SER A 184 -27.14 -22.21 2.59
N LEU A 185 -27.66 -21.20 1.91
CA LEU A 185 -27.26 -19.80 2.06
C LEU A 185 -28.31 -19.09 2.93
N TYR A 186 -27.85 -18.24 3.84
CA TYR A 186 -28.69 -17.42 4.71
C TYR A 186 -28.45 -15.95 4.39
N TYR A 187 -29.53 -15.18 4.28
CA TYR A 187 -29.51 -13.72 4.16
C TYR A 187 -30.11 -13.12 5.43
N ILE A 188 -29.43 -12.15 6.04
CA ILE A 188 -29.78 -11.59 7.35
C ILE A 188 -29.95 -10.07 7.25
N GLY A 189 -31.12 -9.58 7.65
CA GLY A 189 -31.39 -8.17 7.87
C GLY A 189 -31.29 -7.31 6.61
N GLY A 190 -30.57 -6.19 6.72
CA GLY A 190 -30.44 -5.16 5.71
C GLY A 190 -31.55 -4.11 5.78
N THR A 191 -31.65 -3.29 4.74
CA THR A 191 -32.62 -2.20 4.64
C THR A 191 -33.32 -2.18 3.28
N LYS A 192 -34.52 -1.59 3.28
CA LYS A 192 -35.29 -1.16 2.09
C LYS A 192 -35.27 0.36 1.89
N SER A 193 -34.70 1.09 2.85
CA SER A 193 -34.65 2.55 2.77
C SER A 193 -33.73 2.95 1.64
N ILE A 194 -34.30 3.55 0.60
CA ILE A 194 -33.52 4.24 -0.43
C ILE A 194 -32.85 5.44 0.24
N TRP A 195 -31.53 5.52 0.12
CA TRP A 195 -30.81 6.72 0.52
C TRP A 195 -31.07 7.81 -0.53
N THR A 196 -31.72 8.90 -0.14
CA THR A 196 -31.90 10.07 -1.00
C THR A 196 -31.20 11.26 -0.36
N PRO A 197 -30.34 12.00 -1.10
CA PRO A 197 -29.62 13.18 -0.58
C PRO A 197 -30.54 14.19 0.13
N ASP A 198 -31.79 14.30 -0.33
CA ASP A 198 -32.74 15.31 0.13
C ASP A 198 -33.59 14.90 1.34
N ALA A 199 -33.55 13.63 1.76
CA ALA A 199 -34.45 13.15 2.82
C ALA A 199 -33.69 12.85 4.11
N ALA A 200 -34.06 13.57 5.17
CA ALA A 200 -33.74 13.23 6.56
C ALA A 200 -34.43 11.92 7.03
N SER A 201 -34.82 11.04 6.11
CA SER A 201 -35.58 9.83 6.39
C SER A 201 -34.70 8.82 7.12
N PRO A 202 -35.17 8.26 8.24
CA PRO A 202 -34.41 7.26 8.96
C PRO A 202 -34.25 5.98 8.15
N VAL A 203 -33.18 5.25 8.44
CA VAL A 203 -32.94 3.93 7.87
C VAL A 203 -33.75 2.91 8.67
N ILE A 204 -34.59 2.15 7.98
CA ILE A 204 -35.44 1.13 8.61
C ILE A 204 -34.74 -0.21 8.41
N ALA A 205 -34.08 -0.67 9.46
CA ALA A 205 -33.41 -1.95 9.49
C ALA A 205 -34.43 -3.07 9.64
N GLU A 206 -34.16 -4.18 8.96
CA GLU A 206 -35.10 -5.28 8.86
C GLU A 206 -34.69 -6.45 9.73
N THR A 207 -35.71 -7.16 10.23
CA THR A 207 -35.53 -8.28 11.16
C THR A 207 -35.57 -9.63 10.46
N ASN A 208 -35.89 -9.63 9.17
CA ASN A 208 -36.11 -10.84 8.41
C ASN A 208 -34.80 -11.59 8.17
N LEU A 209 -34.89 -12.91 8.23
CA LEU A 209 -33.83 -13.85 7.90
C LEU A 209 -34.40 -14.87 6.92
N TRP A 210 -33.70 -15.09 5.82
CA TRP A 210 -34.14 -15.99 4.76
C TRP A 210 -33.10 -17.06 4.50
N ARG A 211 -33.57 -18.26 4.14
CA ARG A 211 -32.69 -19.38 3.77
C ARG A 211 -32.96 -19.81 2.33
N TYR A 212 -31.93 -19.77 1.51
CA TYR A 212 -31.93 -20.35 0.19
C TYR A 212 -31.36 -21.77 0.25
N ASN A 213 -32.13 -22.75 -0.19
CA ASN A 213 -31.66 -24.11 -0.33
C ASN A 213 -30.96 -24.26 -1.70
N MET A 214 -29.64 -24.46 -1.66
CA MET A 214 -28.78 -24.47 -2.85
C MET A 214 -29.07 -25.64 -3.79
N VAL A 215 -29.68 -26.72 -3.29
CA VAL A 215 -29.98 -27.94 -4.06
C VAL A 215 -31.31 -27.81 -4.81
N SER A 216 -32.34 -27.31 -4.13
CA SER A 216 -33.69 -27.16 -4.70
C SER A 216 -33.90 -25.82 -5.41
N GLY A 217 -33.01 -24.87 -5.17
CA GLY A 217 -33.06 -23.53 -5.75
C GLY A 217 -34.18 -22.64 -5.19
N LYS A 218 -34.61 -22.87 -3.95
CA LYS A 218 -35.79 -22.21 -3.36
C LYS A 218 -35.48 -21.49 -2.05
N TRP A 219 -36.11 -20.34 -1.88
CA TRP A 219 -36.14 -19.59 -0.63
C TRP A 219 -37.15 -20.15 0.36
N ILE A 220 -36.77 -20.09 1.63
CA ILE A 220 -37.61 -20.26 2.80
C ILE A 220 -37.60 -18.92 3.53
N THR A 221 -38.78 -18.32 3.66
CA THR A 221 -38.95 -16.92 4.07
C THR A 221 -39.57 -16.75 5.44
N ASN A 222 -39.99 -17.84 6.06
CA ASN A 222 -40.73 -17.88 7.33
C ASN A 222 -39.86 -18.32 8.51
N LEU A 223 -38.56 -18.04 8.46
CA LEU A 223 -37.65 -18.28 9.59
C LEU A 223 -37.89 -17.24 10.69
N LYS A 224 -37.46 -17.57 11.91
CA LYS A 224 -37.69 -16.70 13.06
C LYS A 224 -36.92 -15.37 12.89
N PRO A 225 -37.61 -14.21 12.94
CA PRO A 225 -36.95 -12.92 12.76
C PRO A 225 -36.07 -12.57 13.96
N SER A 226 -35.05 -11.73 13.73
CA SER A 226 -34.17 -11.21 14.76
C SER A 226 -34.93 -10.36 15.79
N PRO A 227 -34.40 -10.26 17.02
CA PRO A 227 -35.04 -9.46 18.07
C PRO A 227 -35.00 -7.95 17.80
N ILE A 228 -34.05 -7.49 16.97
CA ILE A 228 -33.89 -6.11 16.50
C ILE A 228 -33.65 -6.08 14.99
N GLY A 229 -33.91 -4.94 14.35
CA GLY A 229 -33.52 -4.72 12.95
C GLY A 229 -32.00 -4.67 12.84
N LEU A 230 -31.43 -5.40 11.87
CA LEU A 230 -29.98 -5.50 11.68
C LEU A 230 -29.61 -4.94 10.31
N VAL A 231 -28.65 -4.02 10.23
CA VAL A 231 -28.19 -3.35 9.00
C VAL A 231 -26.74 -2.91 9.14
N TYR A 232 -25.99 -2.78 8.04
CA TYR A 232 -24.55 -2.43 8.03
C TYR A 232 -23.68 -3.47 8.75
N ILE A 233 -24.14 -4.72 8.72
CA ILE A 233 -23.58 -5.82 9.50
C ILE A 233 -22.77 -6.78 8.63
N SER A 234 -21.91 -7.55 9.29
CA SER A 234 -21.29 -8.75 8.74
C SER A 234 -21.55 -9.92 9.70
N ALA A 235 -21.58 -11.15 9.18
CA ALA A 235 -21.91 -12.33 9.97
C ALA A 235 -21.00 -13.51 9.63
N ALA A 236 -20.78 -14.39 10.59
CA ALA A 236 -20.00 -15.62 10.40
C ALA A 236 -20.64 -16.82 11.10
N VAL A 237 -20.28 -18.01 10.64
CA VAL A 237 -20.87 -19.26 11.13
C VAL A 237 -19.82 -20.09 11.86
N VAL A 238 -20.12 -20.47 13.10
CA VAL A 238 -19.35 -21.43 13.88
C VAL A 238 -20.30 -22.50 14.41
N LYS A 239 -20.00 -23.78 14.11
CA LYS A 239 -20.73 -24.96 14.62
C LYS A 239 -22.26 -24.84 14.49
N GLY A 240 -22.73 -24.42 13.30
CA GLY A 240 -24.15 -24.32 12.98
C GLY A 240 -24.89 -23.16 13.64
N LYS A 241 -24.17 -22.16 14.14
CA LYS A 241 -24.75 -20.92 14.66
C LYS A 241 -24.21 -19.74 13.88
N ILE A 242 -25.09 -18.82 13.52
CA ILE A 242 -24.75 -17.55 12.86
C ILE A 242 -24.53 -16.51 13.97
N TYR A 243 -23.37 -15.90 13.98
CA TYR A 243 -23.00 -14.85 14.92
C TYR A 243 -22.97 -13.49 14.19
N ILE A 244 -23.68 -12.52 14.75
CA ILE A 244 -23.76 -11.16 14.24
C ILE A 244 -23.37 -10.21 15.38
N PRO A 245 -22.13 -9.72 15.43
CA PRO A 245 -21.73 -8.67 16.35
C PRO A 245 -22.62 -7.43 16.15
N GLY A 246 -23.31 -6.98 17.18
CA GLY A 246 -24.29 -5.91 17.05
C GLY A 246 -23.65 -4.55 16.81
N ASN A 247 -24.42 -3.69 16.17
CA ASN A 247 -24.20 -2.25 16.10
C ASN A 247 -25.07 -1.48 17.12
N ASP A 248 -25.81 -2.18 17.99
CA ASP A 248 -26.59 -1.54 19.06
C ASP A 248 -25.69 -0.96 20.17
N LEU A 249 -26.26 -0.11 21.03
CA LEU A 249 -25.52 0.61 22.09
C LEU A 249 -24.73 -0.32 23.04
N GLY A 250 -25.14 -1.59 23.16
CA GLY A 250 -24.45 -2.58 23.97
C GLY A 250 -23.45 -3.46 23.17
N SER A 251 -23.24 -3.17 21.89
CA SER A 251 -22.44 -3.95 20.93
C SER A 251 -22.76 -5.45 20.99
N LYS A 252 -24.02 -5.79 21.26
CA LYS A 252 -24.37 -7.16 21.65
C LYS A 252 -24.28 -8.09 20.48
N THR A 253 -23.78 -9.30 20.70
CA THR A 253 -23.74 -10.30 19.64
C THR A 253 -25.04 -11.09 19.61
N TYR A 254 -25.73 -11.02 18.47
CA TYR A 254 -26.94 -11.80 18.20
C TYR A 254 -26.56 -13.14 17.60
N ILE A 255 -27.21 -14.21 18.09
CA ILE A 255 -26.87 -15.57 17.71
C ILE A 255 -28.11 -16.30 17.23
N TYR A 256 -28.07 -16.77 15.99
CA TYR A 256 -29.13 -17.59 15.42
C TYR A 256 -28.68 -19.05 15.33
N ASP A 257 -29.40 -19.94 16.00
CA ASP A 257 -29.17 -21.38 15.96
C ASP A 257 -29.95 -22.00 14.79
N ILE A 258 -29.19 -22.48 13.79
CA ILE A 258 -29.74 -22.98 12.53
C ILE A 258 -30.59 -24.23 12.72
N ALA A 259 -30.20 -25.11 13.65
CA ALA A 259 -30.85 -26.40 13.84
C ALA A 259 -32.26 -26.24 14.45
N SER A 260 -32.41 -25.28 15.37
CA SER A 260 -33.67 -25.05 16.08
C SER A 260 -34.53 -23.92 15.49
N ASP A 261 -34.02 -23.13 14.54
CA ASP A 261 -34.66 -21.89 14.05
C ASP A 261 -34.99 -20.95 15.22
N THR A 262 -34.00 -20.71 16.07
CA THR A 262 -34.15 -19.83 17.23
C THR A 262 -33.00 -18.87 17.41
N TRP A 263 -33.33 -17.65 17.82
CA TRP A 263 -32.37 -16.70 18.36
C TRP A 263 -32.07 -17.08 19.82
N LEU A 264 -30.79 -17.33 20.09
CA LEU A 264 -30.28 -17.65 21.43
C LEU A 264 -30.09 -16.35 22.25
N PRO A 265 -29.89 -16.45 23.58
CA PRO A 265 -29.54 -15.29 24.38
C PRO A 265 -28.32 -14.54 23.82
N GLU A 266 -28.44 -13.22 23.74
CA GLU A 266 -27.39 -12.31 23.26
C GLU A 266 -26.14 -12.41 24.14
N ILE A 267 -24.97 -12.28 23.52
CA ILE A 267 -23.70 -12.13 24.25
C ILE A 267 -23.42 -10.64 24.42
N ALA A 268 -23.21 -10.22 25.67
CA ALA A 268 -22.80 -8.87 25.98
C ALA A 268 -21.35 -8.61 25.55
N ALA A 269 -21.08 -7.42 25.02
CA ALA A 269 -19.73 -6.94 24.79
C ALA A 269 -19.19 -6.22 26.05
N PRO A 270 -17.87 -6.17 26.25
CA PRO A 270 -17.26 -5.30 27.25
C PRO A 270 -17.52 -3.82 26.90
N GLU A 271 -17.59 -2.94 27.91
CA GLU A 271 -17.85 -1.51 27.73
C GLU A 271 -16.85 -0.82 26.78
N SER A 272 -15.62 -1.33 26.71
CA SER A 272 -14.57 -0.85 25.82
C SER A 272 -14.77 -1.22 24.34
N MET A 273 -15.67 -2.15 24.02
CA MET A 273 -15.96 -2.56 22.64
C MET A 273 -17.12 -1.73 22.12
N LEU A 274 -16.80 -0.64 21.43
CA LEU A 274 -17.78 0.30 20.91
C LEU A 274 -18.68 -0.31 19.84
N PRO A 275 -19.94 0.18 19.71
CA PRO A 275 -20.82 -0.18 18.62
C PRO A 275 -20.17 0.16 17.28
N SER A 276 -20.27 -0.76 16.32
CA SER A 276 -19.60 -0.59 15.03
C SER A 276 -20.51 -0.99 13.87
N ILE A 277 -20.38 -0.31 12.74
CA ILE A 277 -21.00 -0.65 11.46
C ILE A 277 -19.94 -0.85 10.38
N TYR A 278 -20.29 -1.53 9.27
CA TYR A 278 -19.38 -1.80 8.16
C TYR A 278 -18.06 -2.50 8.55
N TYR A 279 -18.06 -3.20 9.68
CA TYR A 279 -16.99 -4.09 10.12
C TYR A 279 -17.05 -5.42 9.35
N GLN A 280 -15.99 -6.22 9.43
CA GLN A 280 -16.02 -7.61 8.97
C GLN A 280 -16.12 -8.61 10.11
N CYS A 281 -16.95 -9.64 9.94
CA CYS A 281 -17.15 -10.74 10.87
C CYS A 281 -16.69 -12.03 10.21
N ILE A 282 -15.65 -12.65 10.75
CA ILE A 282 -15.09 -13.90 10.20
C ILE A 282 -14.96 -14.97 11.29
N ALA A 283 -15.05 -16.25 10.88
CA ALA A 283 -14.87 -17.38 11.77
C ALA A 283 -13.43 -17.90 11.72
N VAL A 284 -12.64 -17.66 12.77
CA VAL A 284 -11.25 -18.17 12.90
C VAL A 284 -11.26 -19.39 13.81
N GLY A 285 -11.31 -20.59 13.21
CA GLY A 285 -11.50 -21.82 13.96
C GLY A 285 -12.83 -21.84 14.71
N ASP A 286 -12.78 -21.93 16.03
CA ASP A 286 -13.96 -21.88 16.91
C ASP A 286 -14.25 -20.46 17.45
N GLN A 287 -13.60 -19.43 16.91
CA GLN A 287 -13.75 -18.05 17.35
C GLN A 287 -14.48 -17.21 16.29
N ILE A 288 -15.08 -16.12 16.75
CA ILE A 288 -15.61 -15.07 15.87
C ILE A 288 -14.73 -13.84 16.04
N TRP A 289 -14.28 -13.27 14.92
CA TRP A 289 -13.47 -12.05 14.91
C TRP A 289 -14.31 -10.92 14.33
N ARG A 290 -14.43 -9.80 15.05
CA ARG A 290 -14.95 -8.52 14.54
C ARG A 290 -13.76 -7.64 14.21
N ILE A 291 -13.60 -7.29 12.94
CA ILE A 291 -12.43 -6.59 12.42
C ILE A 291 -12.87 -5.23 11.88
N GLY A 292 -12.22 -4.17 12.34
CA GLY A 292 -12.42 -2.80 11.87
C GLY A 292 -13.84 -2.28 12.04
N GLY A 293 -14.25 -1.43 11.10
CA GLY A 293 -15.55 -0.80 11.00
C GLY A 293 -15.54 0.69 11.38
N LEU A 294 -16.72 1.30 11.36
CA LEU A 294 -16.96 2.66 11.82
C LEU A 294 -17.55 2.63 13.22
N VAL A 295 -16.92 3.31 14.17
CA VAL A 295 -17.36 3.44 15.57
C VAL A 295 -17.73 4.89 15.90
N MET A 296 -18.42 5.08 17.03
CA MET A 296 -18.74 6.40 17.58
C MET A 296 -18.05 6.61 18.92
N GLU A 297 -17.07 7.51 18.96
CA GLU A 297 -16.36 7.94 20.17
C GLU A 297 -16.11 9.45 20.10
N GLY A 298 -17.06 10.27 20.57
CA GLY A 298 -16.97 11.73 20.43
C GLY A 298 -17.07 12.25 18.99
N GLY A 299 -17.24 11.34 18.01
CA GLY A 299 -17.34 11.59 16.57
C GLY A 299 -17.35 10.25 15.80
N PHE A 300 -17.45 10.30 14.47
CA PHE A 300 -17.33 9.11 13.61
C PHE A 300 -15.85 8.77 13.39
N ALA A 301 -15.43 7.57 13.78
CA ALA A 301 -14.04 7.12 13.62
C ALA A 301 -13.98 5.74 12.98
N VAL A 302 -13.18 5.60 11.92
CA VAL A 302 -12.85 4.29 11.35
C VAL A 302 -11.82 3.63 12.27
N THR A 303 -12.02 2.36 12.61
CA THR A 303 -11.14 1.65 13.57
C THR A 303 -10.33 0.55 12.89
N ASN A 304 -9.14 0.29 13.43
CA ASN A 304 -8.28 -0.84 13.09
C ASN A 304 -8.43 -2.01 14.07
N GLU A 305 -9.33 -1.88 15.05
CA GLU A 305 -9.45 -2.84 16.14
C GLU A 305 -9.92 -4.20 15.68
N VAL A 306 -9.34 -5.23 16.28
CA VAL A 306 -9.74 -6.62 16.12
C VAL A 306 -10.24 -7.12 17.48
N TRP A 307 -11.51 -7.50 17.54
CA TRP A 307 -12.13 -8.11 18.71
C TRP A 307 -12.36 -9.59 18.44
N VAL A 308 -12.12 -10.43 19.44
CA VAL A 308 -12.24 -11.88 19.36
C VAL A 308 -13.24 -12.38 20.39
N LEU A 309 -14.25 -13.11 19.91
CA LEU A 309 -15.21 -13.83 20.72
C LEU A 309 -14.83 -15.31 20.75
N ASP A 310 -14.57 -15.81 21.96
CA ASP A 310 -14.53 -17.24 22.21
C ASP A 310 -15.96 -17.78 22.27
N THR A 311 -16.34 -18.61 21.30
CA THR A 311 -17.72 -19.12 21.20
C THR A 311 -18.07 -20.19 22.23
N VAL A 312 -17.08 -20.72 22.96
CA VAL A 312 -17.26 -21.69 24.03
C VAL A 312 -17.55 -20.98 25.34
N THR A 313 -16.77 -19.94 25.66
CA THR A 313 -16.93 -19.17 26.91
C THR A 313 -17.95 -18.05 26.79
N GLY A 314 -18.20 -17.56 25.56
CA GLY A 314 -19.06 -16.43 25.29
C GLY A 314 -18.45 -15.09 25.71
N LEU A 315 -17.12 -15.00 25.77
CA LEU A 315 -16.40 -13.81 26.20
C LEU A 315 -15.66 -13.16 25.03
N TRP A 316 -15.81 -11.84 24.93
CA TRP A 316 -15.05 -10.98 24.03
C TRP A 316 -13.73 -10.55 24.67
N SER A 317 -12.68 -10.47 23.86
CA SER A 317 -11.39 -9.89 24.22
C SER A 317 -10.82 -9.11 23.03
N LYS A 318 -10.12 -8.00 23.31
CA LYS A 318 -9.38 -7.27 22.26
C LYS A 318 -8.17 -8.10 21.85
N ASN A 319 -7.97 -8.29 20.54
CA ASN A 319 -6.76 -8.89 20.02
C ASN A 319 -5.59 -7.92 20.28
N PRO A 320 -4.47 -8.37 20.86
CA PRO A 320 -3.29 -7.50 21.06
C PRO A 320 -2.70 -6.97 19.74
N SER A 321 -2.98 -7.63 18.62
CA SER A 321 -2.58 -7.21 17.28
C SER A 321 -3.77 -6.66 16.51
N SER A 322 -3.97 -5.35 16.57
CA SER A 322 -4.87 -4.61 15.67
C SER A 322 -4.28 -4.53 14.27
N MET A 323 -5.13 -4.27 13.26
CA MET A 323 -4.65 -3.94 11.91
C MET A 323 -3.73 -2.71 11.97
N ASN A 324 -2.80 -2.61 11.03
CA ASN A 324 -1.95 -1.45 10.82
C ASN A 324 -2.78 -0.24 10.35
N ILE A 325 -3.76 -0.47 9.48
CA ILE A 325 -4.60 0.59 8.91
C ILE A 325 -6.05 0.43 9.39
N PRO A 326 -6.70 1.50 9.89
CA PRO A 326 -8.14 1.50 10.13
C PRO A 326 -8.92 1.25 8.85
N ARG A 327 -9.98 0.43 8.90
CA ARG A 327 -10.75 0.09 7.69
C ARG A 327 -12.23 -0.06 8.02
N MET A 328 -13.10 0.42 7.15
CA MET A 328 -14.51 0.03 7.07
C MET A 328 -14.90 -0.35 5.63
N SER A 329 -15.97 -1.11 5.45
CA SER A 329 -16.48 -1.46 4.10
C SER A 329 -15.47 -2.20 3.20
N PHE A 330 -14.56 -2.95 3.81
CA PHE A 330 -13.51 -3.76 3.17
C PHE A 330 -13.95 -5.22 3.05
N ALA A 331 -13.23 -6.01 2.24
CA ALA A 331 -13.39 -7.45 2.16
C ALA A 331 -12.49 -8.16 3.17
N ALA A 332 -12.94 -9.27 3.75
CA ALA A 332 -12.13 -10.08 4.64
C ALA A 332 -12.38 -11.58 4.47
N GLY A 333 -11.36 -12.39 4.77
CA GLY A 333 -11.49 -13.83 4.70
C GLY A 333 -10.29 -14.56 5.29
N ILE A 334 -10.43 -15.89 5.42
CA ILE A 334 -9.33 -16.76 5.83
C ILE A 334 -8.85 -17.55 4.63
N VAL A 335 -7.61 -17.33 4.23
CA VAL A 335 -6.98 -18.03 3.14
C VAL A 335 -5.83 -18.87 3.69
N GLY A 336 -6.00 -20.20 3.68
CA GLY A 336 -5.11 -21.13 4.36
C GLY A 336 -5.08 -20.85 5.87
N THR A 337 -3.96 -20.33 6.37
CA THR A 337 -3.78 -19.95 7.79
C THR A 337 -3.75 -18.44 8.01
N ARG A 338 -3.96 -17.63 6.97
CA ARG A 338 -3.90 -16.16 7.04
C ARG A 338 -5.30 -15.58 7.09
N VAL A 339 -5.52 -14.64 7.99
CA VAL A 339 -6.61 -13.67 7.88
C VAL A 339 -6.16 -12.60 6.89
N VAL A 340 -6.97 -12.31 5.90
CA VAL A 340 -6.66 -11.33 4.85
C VAL A 340 -7.76 -10.29 4.83
N VAL A 341 -7.38 -9.02 4.76
CA VAL A 341 -8.30 -7.89 4.58
C VAL A 341 -7.90 -7.05 3.37
N ALA A 342 -8.87 -6.60 2.58
CA ALA A 342 -8.66 -5.98 1.28
C ALA A 342 -9.60 -4.81 1.02
N GLY A 343 -9.03 -3.69 0.57
CA GLY A 343 -9.77 -2.46 0.23
C GLY A 343 -10.40 -1.78 1.45
N GLY A 344 -11.55 -1.13 1.20
CA GLY A 344 -12.31 -0.37 2.18
C GLY A 344 -11.85 1.08 2.36
N ILE A 345 -12.52 1.78 3.27
CA ILE A 345 -12.33 3.20 3.57
C ILE A 345 -11.50 3.31 4.85
N LYS A 346 -10.43 4.12 4.83
CA LYS A 346 -9.49 4.30 5.95
C LYS A 346 -9.89 5.40 6.92
N GLU A 347 -10.54 6.44 6.42
CA GLU A 347 -10.99 7.58 7.21
C GLU A 347 -12.25 8.21 6.58
N ILE A 348 -12.93 9.09 7.30
CA ILE A 348 -14.02 9.91 6.75
C ILE A 348 -13.56 11.36 6.78
N VAL A 349 -13.30 11.96 5.62
CA VAL A 349 -13.06 13.41 5.53
C VAL A 349 -14.40 14.11 5.31
N VAL A 350 -14.71 15.08 6.15
CA VAL A 350 -15.84 15.99 5.96
C VAL A 350 -15.29 17.26 5.32
N GLN A 351 -15.61 17.51 4.05
CA GLN A 351 -15.24 18.78 3.41
C GLN A 351 -16.17 19.90 3.94
N GLU A 352 -15.61 20.87 4.67
CA GLU A 352 -16.33 22.08 5.06
C GLU A 352 -16.31 23.12 3.94
N ASP A 353 -17.49 23.49 3.44
CA ASP A 353 -17.66 24.52 2.42
C ASP A 353 -17.60 25.93 3.06
N THR A 354 -16.38 26.46 3.17
CA THR A 354 -15.99 27.88 3.34
C THR A 354 -16.34 28.68 4.62
N HIS A 355 -15.27 29.17 5.29
CA HIS A 355 -15.07 30.47 5.95
C HIS A 355 -16.03 30.90 7.09
N VAL A 356 -15.64 30.68 8.36
CA VAL A 356 -15.77 31.68 9.45
C VAL A 356 -14.70 31.44 10.55
N ASP A 357 -13.76 32.37 10.71
CA ASP A 357 -12.90 32.50 11.91
C ASP A 357 -13.75 32.66 13.19
N PHE A 358 -13.50 31.88 14.24
CA PHE A 358 -13.02 32.36 15.56
C PHE A 358 -13.21 31.37 16.73
N ILE A 359 -12.09 31.19 17.45
CA ILE A 359 -11.89 30.87 18.88
C ILE A 359 -12.23 29.44 19.32
N SER A 360 -11.19 28.60 19.31
CA SER A 360 -11.10 27.42 20.15
C SER A 360 -11.08 27.82 21.63
N THR A 361 -11.77 27.06 22.47
CA THR A 361 -11.32 26.83 23.85
C THR A 361 -11.62 25.38 24.27
N ASN A 362 -10.52 24.65 24.46
CA ASN A 362 -10.30 23.42 25.24
C ASN A 362 -10.58 22.07 24.58
N THR A 363 -9.64 21.71 23.70
CA THR A 363 -9.17 20.38 23.31
C THR A 363 -8.35 19.68 24.41
N THR A 364 -8.43 18.34 24.41
CA THR A 364 -7.39 17.40 24.85
C THR A 364 -7.57 16.18 23.92
N GLU A 365 -7.17 16.27 22.64
CA GLU A 365 -5.86 15.90 22.04
C GLU A 365 -5.66 14.38 21.84
N PHE A 366 -6.04 13.88 20.65
CA PHE A 366 -5.12 13.08 19.83
C PHE A 366 -4.62 14.07 18.77
N LEU A 367 -3.33 14.39 18.81
CA LEU A 367 -2.70 15.34 17.92
C LEU A 367 -2.86 14.86 16.47
N GLU A 368 -3.50 15.67 15.63
CA GLU A 368 -2.89 15.93 14.31
C GLU A 368 -1.47 16.38 14.65
N LEU A 369 -0.49 15.51 14.39
CA LEU A 369 0.88 15.96 14.43
C LEU A 369 0.96 16.95 13.28
N ALA A 370 1.13 18.23 13.60
CA ALA A 370 1.41 19.22 12.59
C ALA A 370 2.58 18.72 11.72
N ASP A 371 2.54 19.06 10.45
CA ASP A 371 3.55 18.76 9.43
C ASP A 371 3.58 20.05 8.60
N ALA A 372 4.42 20.98 9.02
CA ALA A 372 4.29 22.39 8.66
C ALA A 372 4.78 22.68 7.22
N ASP A 373 5.66 21.85 6.67
CA ASP A 373 6.13 21.93 5.29
C ASP A 373 5.56 20.84 4.37
N SER A 374 4.81 19.87 4.92
CA SER A 374 4.09 18.83 4.18
C SER A 374 4.98 17.83 3.44
N ASP A 375 6.17 17.56 3.97
CA ASP A 375 7.10 16.56 3.45
C ASP A 375 6.71 15.11 3.85
N GLY A 376 5.85 14.98 4.87
CA GLY A 376 5.32 13.73 5.37
C GLY A 376 5.92 13.22 6.67
N ILE A 377 6.92 13.90 7.25
CA ILE A 377 7.40 13.71 8.62
C ILE A 377 6.65 14.71 9.52
N PRO A 378 6.08 14.30 10.66
CA PRO A 378 5.39 15.28 11.50
C PRO A 378 6.34 16.16 12.33
N ASP A 379 5.98 17.43 12.59
CA ASP A 379 6.70 18.45 13.37
C ASP A 379 7.28 17.91 14.70
N LEU A 380 6.56 17.01 15.37
CA LEU A 380 7.00 16.43 16.64
C LEU A 380 8.09 15.36 16.48
N VAL A 381 8.09 14.65 15.35
CA VAL A 381 9.14 13.72 14.95
C VAL A 381 10.37 14.52 14.52
N GLU A 382 10.20 15.54 13.70
CA GLU A 382 11.27 16.42 13.23
C GLU A 382 11.91 17.22 14.38
N GLN A 383 11.11 17.76 15.31
CA GLN A 383 11.60 18.40 16.53
C GLN A 383 12.41 17.46 17.44
N ALA A 384 12.22 16.14 17.31
CA ALA A 384 13.00 15.13 18.00
C ALA A 384 14.20 14.59 17.17
N GLY A 385 14.17 14.79 15.85
CA GLY A 385 15.18 14.43 14.87
C GLY A 385 16.12 15.58 14.54
N CYS A 386 16.68 15.55 13.34
CA CYS A 386 17.60 16.58 12.84
C CYS A 386 17.01 17.46 11.73
N THR A 387 15.83 17.11 11.22
CA THR A 387 15.08 17.84 10.19
C THR A 387 14.35 19.07 10.78
N ASP A 388 14.09 20.10 9.96
CA ASP A 388 13.36 21.31 10.36
C ASP A 388 11.89 21.22 9.95
N PRO A 389 10.92 21.31 10.89
CA PRO A 389 9.49 21.25 10.60
C PRO A 389 8.90 22.23 9.58
N ASN A 390 9.71 23.13 9.03
CA ASN A 390 9.27 24.15 8.08
C ASN A 390 10.15 24.18 6.82
N ASP A 391 10.96 23.14 6.61
CA ASP A 391 11.92 23.00 5.53
C ASP A 391 11.90 21.55 5.03
N ALA A 392 11.09 21.29 4.00
CA ALA A 392 10.84 19.94 3.49
C ALA A 392 12.07 19.22 2.88
N ASP A 393 13.23 19.88 2.83
CA ASP A 393 14.52 19.40 2.30
C ASP A 393 15.63 20.04 3.16
N SER A 394 15.73 19.55 4.41
CA SER A 394 16.46 20.16 5.52
C SER A 394 17.95 20.33 5.25
N ASP A 395 18.53 19.42 4.48
CA ASP A 395 19.92 19.51 4.10
C ASP A 395 20.13 20.16 2.73
N ASP A 396 19.07 20.49 1.98
CA ASP A 396 19.03 21.06 0.65
C ASP A 396 19.86 20.33 -0.42
N ASP A 397 19.90 19.00 -0.37
CA ASP A 397 20.51 18.16 -1.38
C ASP A 397 19.59 17.85 -2.58
N GLY A 398 18.31 18.20 -2.46
CA GLY A 398 17.28 18.06 -3.48
C GLY A 398 16.28 16.92 -3.24
N ILE A 399 16.49 16.08 -2.23
CA ILE A 399 15.55 15.03 -1.81
C ILE A 399 14.75 15.55 -0.60
N PRO A 400 13.40 15.42 -0.59
CA PRO A 400 12.65 15.81 0.59
C PRO A 400 12.89 14.89 1.80
N ASP A 401 12.92 15.42 3.02
CA ASP A 401 13.29 14.61 4.20
C ASP A 401 12.39 13.38 4.37
N GLY A 402 11.08 13.53 4.18
CA GLY A 402 10.11 12.44 4.22
C GLY A 402 10.21 11.40 3.09
N VAL A 403 11.06 11.63 2.08
CA VAL A 403 11.47 10.64 1.07
C VAL A 403 12.69 9.87 1.55
N GLU A 404 13.63 10.55 2.20
CA GLU A 404 14.85 9.96 2.76
C GLU A 404 14.53 9.10 4.00
N ASP A 405 13.75 9.62 4.94
CA ASP A 405 13.13 8.85 6.02
C ASP A 405 11.85 8.17 5.52
N ALA A 406 12.03 7.16 4.68
CA ALA A 406 10.95 6.45 3.99
C ALA A 406 9.88 5.89 4.95
N ASN A 407 10.26 5.63 6.20
CA ASN A 407 9.37 5.10 7.24
C ASN A 407 8.90 6.15 8.27
N ARG A 408 9.38 7.40 8.16
CA ARG A 408 8.93 8.63 8.86
C ARG A 408 9.04 8.53 10.37
N ASN A 409 10.09 7.87 10.85
CA ASN A 409 10.30 7.63 12.28
C ASN A 409 11.28 8.63 12.92
N GLY A 410 11.86 9.54 12.13
CA GLY A 410 12.84 10.55 12.52
C GLY A 410 14.25 10.00 12.72
N THR A 411 14.57 8.83 12.19
CA THR A 411 15.89 8.18 12.32
C THR A 411 16.32 7.54 11.02
N VAL A 412 17.61 7.71 10.66
CA VAL A 412 18.20 7.09 9.46
C VAL A 412 18.35 5.58 9.66
N ASP A 413 17.57 4.81 8.90
CA ASP A 413 17.59 3.35 8.89
C ASP A 413 18.46 2.77 7.75
N GLN A 414 18.65 1.45 7.78
CA GLN A 414 19.45 0.78 6.76
C GLN A 414 18.78 0.87 5.38
N GLY A 415 19.43 1.55 4.44
CA GLY A 415 18.95 1.73 3.06
C GLY A 415 18.30 3.09 2.81
N GLU A 416 18.31 3.98 3.81
CA GLU A 416 17.91 5.39 3.73
C GLU A 416 19.15 6.27 3.63
N THR A 417 19.05 7.37 2.90
CA THR A 417 19.97 8.52 2.96
C THR A 417 19.69 9.33 4.21
N ASP A 418 20.66 10.11 4.69
CA ASP A 418 20.53 10.92 5.89
C ASP A 418 19.94 12.30 5.54
N PRO A 419 18.69 12.62 5.95
CA PRO A 419 18.02 13.89 5.59
C PRO A 419 18.72 15.17 6.08
N CYS A 420 19.81 15.01 6.82
CA CYS A 420 20.57 16.07 7.45
C CYS A 420 22.03 16.10 6.96
N ASP A 421 22.40 15.21 6.04
CA ASP A 421 23.73 15.10 5.45
C ASP A 421 23.65 14.85 3.95
N ARG A 422 23.90 15.92 3.19
CA ARG A 422 23.78 16.00 1.72
C ARG A 422 24.54 14.98 0.90
N ASP A 423 25.40 14.19 1.52
CA ASP A 423 26.40 13.29 0.95
C ASP A 423 26.58 12.12 1.94
N SER A 424 25.59 11.22 1.95
CA SER A 424 25.40 10.18 2.96
C SER A 424 26.58 9.20 3.05
N ASP A 425 27.27 8.95 1.95
CA ASP A 425 28.44 8.06 1.92
C ASP A 425 29.79 8.80 1.94
N GLY A 426 29.77 10.14 1.83
CA GLY A 426 30.90 11.03 2.04
C GLY A 426 31.92 11.00 0.90
N ASP A 427 31.51 10.64 -0.30
CA ASP A 427 32.37 10.55 -1.46
C ASP A 427 32.51 11.88 -2.22
N GLY A 428 31.57 12.79 -1.95
CA GLY A 428 31.56 14.16 -2.41
C GLY A 428 30.60 14.48 -3.55
N ILE A 429 29.87 13.51 -4.10
CA ILE A 429 28.62 13.77 -4.84
C ILE A 429 27.49 13.92 -3.80
N LYS A 430 26.38 14.56 -4.17
CA LYS A 430 25.24 14.70 -3.24
C LYS A 430 24.18 13.67 -3.55
N ASP A 431 23.46 13.19 -2.55
CA ASP A 431 22.54 12.08 -2.73
C ASP A 431 21.46 12.41 -3.78
N GLY A 432 20.92 13.63 -3.75
CA GLY A 432 20.00 14.14 -4.77
C GLY A 432 20.61 14.14 -6.18
N THR A 433 21.88 14.51 -6.35
CA THR A 433 22.59 14.40 -7.64
C THR A 433 22.69 12.95 -8.08
N GLU A 434 23.07 12.04 -7.18
CA GLU A 434 23.25 10.62 -7.48
C GLU A 434 21.95 9.91 -7.85
N LEU A 435 20.84 10.31 -7.22
CA LEU A 435 19.49 9.83 -7.51
C LEU A 435 18.85 10.53 -8.72
N GLY A 436 19.54 11.50 -9.32
CA GLY A 436 19.15 12.18 -10.55
C GLY A 436 18.11 13.28 -10.40
N TYR A 437 18.10 13.96 -9.26
CA TYR A 437 17.28 15.14 -9.05
C TYR A 437 17.85 16.32 -9.85
N SER A 438 16.99 16.86 -10.72
CA SER A 438 17.31 18.05 -11.53
C SER A 438 16.63 19.29 -10.97
N LEU A 439 17.04 20.48 -11.43
CA LEU A 439 16.41 21.76 -11.08
C LEU A 439 14.89 21.82 -11.29
N ALA A 440 14.32 20.95 -12.13
CA ALA A 440 12.89 20.90 -12.40
C ALA A 440 12.10 20.01 -11.42
N MET A 441 12.80 19.24 -10.58
CA MET A 441 12.22 18.24 -9.68
C MET A 441 12.16 18.71 -8.23
N VAL A 442 13.02 19.66 -7.86
CA VAL A 442 13.14 20.15 -6.48
C VAL A 442 12.08 21.20 -6.13
N GLY A 443 11.72 21.24 -4.85
CA GLY A 443 10.68 22.10 -4.28
C GLY A 443 11.12 23.54 -4.04
N SER A 444 10.28 24.31 -3.33
CA SER A 444 10.64 25.67 -2.89
C SER A 444 11.59 25.71 -1.70
N ASP A 445 11.65 24.61 -0.96
CA ASP A 445 12.36 24.53 0.32
C ASP A 445 13.83 24.15 0.12
N THR A 446 14.16 23.48 -1.00
CA THR A 446 15.54 23.31 -1.48
C THR A 446 16.26 24.64 -1.78
N ASP A 447 17.31 25.00 -1.01
CA ASP A 447 18.20 26.14 -1.34
C ASP A 447 19.05 25.85 -2.58
N LEU A 448 18.62 26.42 -3.71
CA LEU A 448 19.29 26.32 -5.01
C LEU A 448 20.74 26.85 -5.07
N ILE A 449 21.23 27.59 -4.05
CA ILE A 449 22.64 27.99 -3.96
C ILE A 449 23.49 26.81 -3.49
N LYS A 450 22.91 25.97 -2.64
CA LYS A 450 23.60 24.86 -2.02
C LYS A 450 23.28 23.54 -2.73
N PHE A 451 22.12 23.38 -3.35
CA PHE A 451 21.77 22.25 -4.20
C PHE A 451 22.69 22.14 -5.43
N GLN A 452 23.12 20.94 -5.76
CA GLN A 452 23.86 20.64 -6.98
C GLN A 452 22.94 19.77 -7.86
N PRO A 453 22.41 20.28 -8.97
CA PRO A 453 21.52 19.49 -9.80
C PRO A 453 22.28 18.47 -10.65
N ASP A 454 21.65 17.33 -10.88
CA ASP A 454 22.12 16.37 -11.88
C ASP A 454 21.91 16.90 -13.31
N LEU A 455 22.98 16.85 -14.11
CA LEU A 455 23.00 17.20 -15.53
C LEU A 455 22.75 16.03 -16.48
N ASP A 456 22.72 14.78 -15.98
CA ASP A 456 22.31 13.58 -16.70
C ASP A 456 21.49 12.58 -15.82
N PRO A 457 20.20 12.88 -15.54
CA PRO A 457 19.30 12.02 -14.74
C PRO A 457 19.08 10.58 -15.23
N ALA A 458 19.65 10.22 -16.39
CA ALA A 458 19.63 8.85 -16.91
C ALA A 458 20.75 7.98 -16.31
N THR A 459 21.81 8.60 -15.80
CA THR A 459 22.91 7.95 -15.07
C THR A 459 22.74 8.26 -13.59
N LYS A 460 22.91 7.24 -12.74
CA LYS A 460 22.71 7.34 -11.29
C LYS A 460 23.75 6.50 -10.58
N THR A 461 24.13 6.89 -9.39
CA THR A 461 25.00 6.12 -8.48
C THR A 461 24.21 5.74 -7.23
N ASP A 462 24.80 4.93 -6.36
CA ASP A 462 24.19 4.51 -5.11
C ASP A 462 24.70 5.41 -3.97
N PRO A 463 23.88 6.36 -3.46
CA PRO A 463 24.32 7.38 -2.50
C PRO A 463 24.69 6.84 -1.10
N LEU A 464 24.53 5.53 -0.90
CA LEU A 464 24.94 4.83 0.31
C LEU A 464 26.23 4.03 0.12
N LYS A 465 26.89 4.19 -1.04
CA LYS A 465 28.11 3.50 -1.41
C LYS A 465 29.03 4.44 -2.18
N SER A 466 30.07 4.87 -1.47
CA SER A 466 31.11 5.75 -1.99
C SER A 466 31.89 5.24 -3.21
N ASP A 467 31.59 4.04 -3.73
CA ASP A 467 32.23 3.36 -4.86
C ASP A 467 31.17 2.39 -5.41
N THR A 468 30.34 2.90 -6.33
CA THR A 468 29.13 2.22 -6.81
C THR A 468 29.48 0.93 -7.56
N ASP A 469 30.53 0.95 -8.38
CA ASP A 469 30.92 -0.17 -9.22
C ASP A 469 31.98 -1.10 -8.58
N GLY A 470 32.59 -0.67 -7.47
CA GLY A 470 33.52 -1.43 -6.66
C GLY A 470 34.94 -1.52 -7.24
N ASP A 471 35.34 -0.61 -8.14
CA ASP A 471 36.63 -0.66 -8.82
C ASP A 471 37.79 -0.06 -8.01
N GLY A 472 37.47 0.61 -6.90
CA GLY A 472 38.40 1.21 -5.95
C GLY A 472 38.72 2.69 -6.21
N LEU A 473 38.06 3.34 -7.17
CA LEU A 473 37.84 4.79 -7.18
C LEU A 473 36.47 5.08 -6.55
N THR A 474 36.33 6.26 -5.94
CA THR A 474 35.02 6.67 -5.45
C THR A 474 34.25 7.37 -6.55
N ASP A 475 32.92 7.38 -6.51
CA ASP A 475 32.11 7.99 -7.57
C ASP A 475 32.48 9.48 -7.72
N GLY A 476 32.65 10.20 -6.60
CA GLY A 476 33.14 11.59 -6.58
C GLY A 476 34.60 11.80 -6.98
N GLN A 477 35.42 10.75 -7.11
CA GLN A 477 36.74 10.82 -7.77
C GLN A 477 36.64 10.65 -9.27
N GLU A 478 35.61 9.94 -9.73
CA GLU A 478 35.35 9.63 -11.12
C GLU A 478 34.60 10.77 -11.81
N ASP A 479 33.59 11.31 -11.14
CA ASP A 479 32.92 12.57 -11.47
C ASP A 479 33.61 13.74 -10.74
N PHE A 480 34.62 14.31 -11.40
CA PHE A 480 35.45 15.35 -10.80
C PHE A 480 34.71 16.66 -10.56
N ASN A 481 33.74 16.98 -11.41
CA ASN A 481 32.96 18.21 -11.31
C ASN A 481 31.71 18.06 -10.43
N LYS A 482 31.31 16.80 -10.14
CA LYS A 482 30.23 16.39 -9.24
C LYS A 482 28.85 16.83 -9.75
N ASP A 483 28.67 16.83 -11.06
CA ASP A 483 27.44 17.27 -11.71
C ASP A 483 26.54 16.13 -12.19
N GLY A 484 26.88 14.88 -11.83
CA GLY A 484 26.08 13.68 -12.09
C GLY A 484 26.22 13.16 -13.52
N ARG A 485 26.98 13.85 -14.37
CA ARG A 485 27.15 13.50 -15.78
C ARG A 485 28.58 13.07 -16.06
N VAL A 486 28.72 11.94 -16.76
CA VAL A 486 30.03 11.50 -17.27
C VAL A 486 30.50 12.44 -18.41
N ASP A 487 31.38 13.40 -18.07
CA ASP A 487 31.93 14.35 -19.02
C ASP A 487 33.28 13.91 -19.63
N TYR A 488 33.76 14.70 -20.59
CA TYR A 488 35.05 14.47 -21.22
C TYR A 488 36.21 14.62 -20.22
N GLY A 489 36.88 13.51 -19.93
CA GLY A 489 38.06 13.47 -19.07
C GLY A 489 37.78 12.97 -17.65
N GLU A 490 36.52 12.67 -17.35
CA GLU A 490 36.07 11.96 -16.15
C GLU A 490 36.01 10.45 -16.42
N PHE A 491 35.84 9.67 -15.35
CA PHE A 491 35.60 8.24 -15.38
C PHE A 491 34.09 7.96 -15.26
N ASP A 492 33.65 6.73 -15.51
CA ASP A 492 32.22 6.36 -15.41
C ASP A 492 31.99 5.67 -14.06
N PRO A 493 31.30 6.31 -13.08
CA PRO A 493 31.11 5.73 -11.75
C PRO A 493 30.32 4.41 -11.71
N ASN A 494 29.66 4.06 -12.82
CA ASN A 494 28.88 2.84 -12.95
C ASN A 494 29.63 1.73 -13.70
N ALA A 495 30.87 1.95 -14.10
CA ALA A 495 31.60 1.01 -14.94
C ALA A 495 33.12 1.04 -14.71
N TRP A 496 33.66 -0.17 -14.50
CA TRP A 496 35.05 -0.39 -14.12
C TRP A 496 36.05 0.53 -14.85
N SER A 497 36.73 1.37 -14.10
CA SER A 497 37.59 2.45 -14.56
C SER A 497 39.07 2.11 -14.54
N VAL A 498 39.54 1.19 -13.67
CA VAL A 498 40.98 0.87 -13.53
C VAL A 498 41.34 -0.56 -13.94
N TYR A 499 42.16 -0.68 -15.00
CA TYR A 499 42.66 -1.96 -15.52
C TYR A 499 44.16 -2.12 -15.25
N TYR A 500 44.61 -3.36 -15.03
CA TYR A 500 46.01 -3.66 -14.71
C TYR A 500 46.65 -4.54 -15.77
N VAL A 501 47.88 -4.24 -16.16
CA VAL A 501 48.61 -5.00 -17.19
C VAL A 501 49.98 -5.45 -16.71
N GLU A 502 50.22 -6.75 -16.77
CA GLU A 502 51.48 -7.41 -16.44
C GLU A 502 51.63 -8.70 -17.27
N GLN A 503 52.80 -9.00 -17.84
CA GLN A 503 53.03 -10.17 -18.71
C GLN A 503 52.65 -11.54 -18.11
N GLY A 504 52.55 -11.66 -16.78
CA GLY A 504 52.12 -12.86 -16.07
C GLY A 504 50.65 -12.85 -15.62
N ALA A 505 49.92 -11.76 -15.85
CA ALA A 505 48.55 -11.54 -15.40
C ALA A 505 48.33 -11.83 -13.89
N THR A 506 49.30 -11.49 -13.04
CA THR A 506 49.14 -11.65 -11.58
C THR A 506 48.71 -10.34 -10.91
N CYS A 507 49.15 -9.20 -11.44
CA CYS A 507 48.83 -7.83 -11.02
C CYS A 507 48.83 -7.56 -9.50
N GLY A 508 49.61 -8.32 -8.74
CA GLY A 508 49.60 -8.25 -7.27
C GLY A 508 48.27 -8.65 -6.63
N GLY A 509 47.43 -9.45 -7.32
CA GLY A 509 46.14 -9.94 -6.84
C GLY A 509 44.93 -9.05 -7.16
N ARG A 510 45.11 -8.02 -8.00
CA ARG A 510 44.02 -7.12 -8.40
C ARG A 510 43.15 -7.71 -9.51
N GLU A 511 41.87 -7.33 -9.50
CA GLU A 511 40.90 -7.69 -10.52
C GLU A 511 41.14 -6.89 -11.82
N HIS A 512 40.52 -7.34 -12.93
CA HIS A 512 40.74 -6.77 -14.27
C HIS A 512 42.23 -6.72 -14.66
N CYS A 513 42.92 -7.84 -14.44
CA CYS A 513 44.33 -8.03 -14.75
C CYS A 513 44.55 -8.76 -16.07
N PHE A 514 45.37 -8.17 -16.95
CA PHE A 514 45.61 -8.66 -18.30
C PHE A 514 47.09 -8.94 -18.55
N SER A 515 47.38 -9.94 -19.39
CA SER A 515 48.75 -10.28 -19.79
C SER A 515 49.37 -9.24 -20.73
N ASP A 516 48.54 -8.43 -21.40
CA ASP A 516 48.99 -7.44 -22.37
C ASP A 516 47.99 -6.29 -22.58
N ILE A 517 48.53 -5.15 -23.03
CA ILE A 517 47.79 -3.90 -23.22
C ILE A 517 46.63 -4.04 -24.23
N PRO A 518 46.80 -4.69 -25.40
CA PRO A 518 45.68 -4.85 -26.35
C PRO A 518 44.48 -5.60 -25.76
N SER A 519 44.73 -6.63 -24.93
CA SER A 519 43.65 -7.37 -24.28
C SER A 519 42.89 -6.50 -23.28
N ALA A 520 43.62 -5.70 -22.47
CA ALA A 520 43.00 -4.74 -21.56
C ALA A 520 42.17 -3.69 -22.31
N ILE A 521 42.69 -3.14 -23.41
CA ILE A 521 41.95 -2.17 -24.25
C ILE A 521 40.73 -2.80 -24.91
N THR A 522 40.78 -4.09 -25.24
CA THR A 522 39.63 -4.78 -25.84
C THR A 522 38.48 -4.86 -24.85
N GLU A 523 38.77 -5.24 -23.61
CA GLU A 523 37.77 -5.38 -22.54
C GLU A 523 37.28 -4.03 -22.02
N ALA A 524 38.19 -3.07 -21.87
CA ALA A 524 37.89 -1.75 -21.34
C ALA A 524 36.67 -1.08 -21.98
N VAL A 525 35.82 -0.48 -21.17
CA VAL A 525 34.82 0.49 -21.63
C VAL A 525 35.51 1.78 -22.11
N THR A 526 34.75 2.86 -22.31
CA THR A 526 35.36 4.17 -22.59
C THR A 526 35.66 4.91 -21.28
N HIS A 527 36.60 5.85 -21.33
CA HIS A 527 37.08 6.60 -20.18
C HIS A 527 37.65 5.69 -19.09
N VAL A 528 38.75 4.98 -19.37
CA VAL A 528 39.39 4.11 -18.36
C VAL A 528 40.88 4.42 -18.18
N LEU A 529 41.43 4.11 -17.00
CA LEU A 529 42.84 4.13 -16.67
C LEU A 529 43.44 2.72 -16.71
N ILE A 530 44.38 2.49 -17.63
CA ILE A 530 45.13 1.24 -17.70
C ILE A 530 46.52 1.46 -17.09
N LYS A 531 46.73 0.89 -15.90
CA LYS A 531 48.02 0.89 -15.20
C LYS A 531 48.88 -0.27 -15.71
N VAL A 532 50.07 0.04 -16.20
CA VAL A 532 50.97 -0.94 -16.84
C VAL A 532 52.27 -1.09 -16.04
N ARG A 533 52.64 -2.34 -15.75
CA ARG A 533 53.89 -2.67 -15.06
C ARG A 533 55.11 -2.16 -15.84
N GLU A 534 56.14 -1.68 -15.13
CA GLU A 534 57.42 -1.30 -15.73
C GLU A 534 58.01 -2.42 -16.61
N GLY A 535 58.60 -2.06 -17.75
CA GLY A 535 59.22 -3.01 -18.68
C GLY A 535 58.91 -2.78 -20.17
N GLN A 536 59.26 -3.76 -20.99
CA GLN A 536 59.07 -3.74 -22.45
C GLN A 536 57.87 -4.61 -22.83
N PHE A 537 56.87 -4.02 -23.49
CA PHE A 537 55.73 -4.73 -24.08
C PHE A 537 55.89 -4.76 -25.59
N ASN A 538 55.80 -5.94 -26.20
CA ASN A 538 56.18 -6.13 -27.61
C ASN A 538 54.99 -6.12 -28.59
N LYS A 539 53.75 -5.99 -28.09
CA LYS A 539 52.56 -5.95 -28.94
C LYS A 539 52.22 -4.49 -29.32
N PRO A 540 51.88 -4.21 -30.59
CA PRO A 540 51.38 -2.90 -30.97
C PRO A 540 50.04 -2.62 -30.27
N VAL A 541 49.81 -1.36 -29.93
CA VAL A 541 48.62 -0.90 -29.22
C VAL A 541 47.72 -0.16 -30.21
N THR A 542 46.44 -0.55 -30.29
CA THR A 542 45.43 0.12 -31.12
C THR A 542 44.25 0.53 -30.25
N VAL A 543 43.83 1.80 -30.34
CA VAL A 543 42.64 2.33 -29.66
C VAL A 543 41.56 2.59 -30.71
N ALA A 544 40.48 1.80 -30.65
CA ALA A 544 39.39 1.82 -31.61
C ALA A 544 38.47 3.04 -31.44
N ALA A 545 37.64 3.32 -32.46
CA ALA A 545 36.69 4.42 -32.46
C ALA A 545 35.75 4.39 -31.25
N GLY A 546 35.55 5.55 -30.62
CA GLY A 546 34.66 5.71 -29.47
C GLY A 546 35.24 5.28 -28.12
N LYS A 547 36.47 4.74 -28.08
CA LYS A 547 37.18 4.49 -26.81
C LYS A 547 38.05 5.68 -26.43
N GLN A 548 37.98 6.06 -25.16
CA GLN A 548 38.93 6.96 -24.52
C GLN A 548 39.66 6.21 -23.41
N ILE A 549 40.98 6.21 -23.41
CA ILE A 549 41.77 5.52 -22.38
C ILE A 549 42.94 6.39 -21.92
N THR A 550 43.43 6.14 -20.71
CA THR A 550 44.73 6.64 -20.25
C THR A 550 45.65 5.46 -19.97
N LEU A 551 46.78 5.38 -20.67
CA LEU A 551 47.83 4.42 -20.34
C LEU A 551 48.83 5.07 -19.39
N SER A 552 48.89 4.60 -18.14
CA SER A 552 49.88 5.01 -17.15
C SER A 552 50.89 3.89 -16.91
N GLY A 553 52.15 4.14 -17.21
CA GLY A 553 53.23 3.15 -17.18
C GLY A 553 54.14 3.25 -15.96
N GLY A 554 54.97 2.22 -15.79
CA GLY A 554 56.11 2.24 -14.87
C GLY A 554 55.82 1.67 -13.49
N TYR A 555 54.67 1.00 -13.31
CA TYR A 555 54.24 0.47 -12.03
C TYR A 555 55.09 -0.70 -11.55
N ASN A 556 55.33 -0.78 -10.25
CA ASN A 556 55.95 -1.94 -9.59
C ASN A 556 55.00 -3.16 -9.58
N SER A 557 55.45 -4.31 -9.06
CA SER A 557 54.62 -5.54 -8.96
C SER A 557 53.35 -5.38 -8.16
N ALA A 558 53.37 -4.45 -7.21
CA ALA A 558 52.26 -4.18 -6.31
C ALA A 558 51.37 -3.04 -6.82
N PHE A 559 51.61 -2.48 -8.01
CA PHE A 559 50.94 -1.30 -8.58
C PHE A 559 50.68 -0.15 -7.59
N SER A 560 51.55 0.01 -6.59
CA SER A 560 51.42 1.03 -5.53
C SER A 560 52.28 2.26 -5.79
N ALA A 561 53.24 2.15 -6.70
CA ALA A 561 54.10 3.24 -7.15
C ALA A 561 54.55 2.98 -8.58
N ASN A 562 54.87 4.04 -9.32
CA ASN A 562 55.37 3.97 -10.70
C ASN A 562 56.83 4.46 -10.85
N PRO A 563 57.82 3.80 -10.21
CA PRO A 563 59.21 4.25 -10.23
C PRO A 563 59.93 4.05 -11.58
N GLY A 564 59.41 3.18 -12.45
CA GLY A 564 60.04 2.82 -13.71
C GLY A 564 59.43 3.51 -14.94
N GLU A 565 59.82 3.03 -16.12
CA GLU A 565 59.21 3.38 -17.40
C GLU A 565 58.61 2.13 -18.06
N THR A 566 57.57 2.33 -18.87
CA THR A 566 56.99 1.29 -19.71
C THR A 566 57.18 1.65 -21.17
N VAL A 567 57.67 0.70 -21.96
CA VAL A 567 57.94 0.91 -23.38
C VAL A 567 57.02 0.03 -24.22
N ILE A 568 56.36 0.66 -25.20
CA ILE A 568 55.52 0.01 -26.21
C ILE A 568 56.10 0.26 -27.61
N PRO A 569 55.86 -0.64 -28.58
CA PRO A 569 56.53 -0.58 -29.88
C PRO A 569 55.82 0.37 -30.85
N MET A 570 54.51 0.58 -30.66
CA MET A 570 53.66 1.43 -31.48
C MET A 570 52.33 1.68 -30.76
N LEU A 571 51.78 2.89 -30.94
CA LEU A 571 50.41 3.25 -30.57
C LEU A 571 49.70 3.81 -31.81
N THR A 572 48.52 3.28 -32.12
CA THR A 572 47.64 3.75 -33.21
C THR A 572 46.26 4.08 -32.65
N CYS A 573 45.73 5.27 -32.94
CA CYS A 573 44.37 5.64 -32.57
C CYS A 573 43.50 5.66 -33.83
N GLU A 574 42.58 4.71 -33.95
CA GLU A 574 41.65 4.55 -35.09
C GLU A 574 40.28 5.16 -34.74
N GLY A 575 40.27 6.46 -34.46
CA GLY A 575 39.07 7.19 -34.03
C GLY A 575 38.81 7.16 -32.52
N GLY A 576 39.69 6.54 -31.73
CA GLY A 576 39.71 6.64 -30.28
C GLY A 576 40.73 7.68 -29.76
N LEU A 577 40.76 7.87 -28.44
CA LEU A 577 41.66 8.79 -27.75
C LEU A 577 42.49 8.05 -26.71
N ALA A 578 43.77 8.43 -26.59
CA ALA A 578 44.71 7.83 -25.67
C ALA A 578 45.55 8.89 -24.95
N GLY A 579 45.35 9.05 -23.65
CA GLY A 579 46.26 9.74 -22.75
C GLY A 579 47.47 8.85 -22.42
N LEU A 580 48.67 9.44 -22.31
CA LEU A 580 49.89 8.71 -21.98
C LEU A 580 50.59 9.36 -20.79
N ASP A 581 50.87 8.55 -19.77
CA ASP A 581 51.67 8.91 -18.60
C ASP A 581 52.77 7.86 -18.39
N LYS A 582 54.04 8.28 -18.34
CA LYS A 582 55.22 7.38 -18.22
C LYS A 582 55.26 6.20 -19.21
N ILE A 583 54.69 6.40 -20.39
CA ILE A 583 54.78 5.49 -21.54
C ILE A 583 55.78 6.05 -22.55
N THR A 584 56.80 5.27 -22.87
CA THR A 584 57.73 5.57 -23.97
C THR A 584 57.29 4.79 -25.21
N ILE A 585 57.01 5.52 -26.29
CA ILE A 585 56.79 4.88 -27.60
C ILE A 585 58.16 4.73 -28.26
N GLY A 586 58.72 3.54 -28.17
CA GLY A 586 60.04 3.24 -28.71
C GLY A 586 59.97 2.86 -30.18
N THR A 587 60.73 3.54 -31.03
CA THR A 587 61.15 2.92 -32.29
C THR A 587 62.06 1.75 -31.93
N LEU A 588 61.68 0.54 -32.31
CA LEU A 588 62.53 -0.65 -32.22
C LEU A 588 63.93 -0.30 -32.77
N SER A 589 64.91 -0.14 -31.89
CA SER A 589 66.30 0.01 -32.31
C SER A 589 66.79 -1.35 -32.80
N LYS A 590 66.69 -1.53 -34.14
CA LYS A 590 67.26 -2.57 -35.01
C LYS A 590 66.97 -4.04 -34.69
#